data_AF-A0A524JW95-F1
#
_entry.id   AF-A0A524JW95-F1
#
_cell.length_a   1.000
_cell.length_b   1.000
_cell.length_c   1.000
_cell.angle_alpha   90.00
_cell.angle_beta   90.00
_cell.angle_gamma   90.00
#
_symmetry.space_group_name_H-M   'P 1'
#
loop_
_entity.id
_entity.type
_entity.pdbx_description
1 polymer ?
#
loop_
_entity_poly.entity_id
_entity_poly.type
_entity_poly.pdbx_seq_one_letter_code
_entity_poly.pdbx_strand_id
1 'polypeptide(L)'
;KKFEKRIEKITAKVTAQFPGSKGEVKISESYRNMKVILDKYPDVLAKAEQAVAMAGLKVERASIRGGTDGARLSFMGLPTPNLFTGGHNFHSKQEWIALEDMQKASEVIVNLMKLWAE
;
A
#
# COMPACT_ATOMS: atom_id res chain seq x y z
N LYS A 1 4.28 -18.70 4.66
CA LYS A 1 3.44 -18.93 5.86
C LYS A 1 4.28 -19.22 7.13
N LYS A 2 5.33 -18.42 7.41
CA LYS A 2 6.22 -18.66 8.57
C LYS A 2 5.55 -18.27 9.89
N PHE A 3 4.82 -17.16 9.91
CA PHE A 3 4.21 -16.59 11.11
C PHE A 3 2.97 -17.35 11.52
N GLU A 4 2.18 -17.80 10.55
CA GLU A 4 1.02 -18.67 10.72
C GLU A 4 1.40 -19.95 11.47
N LYS A 5 2.43 -20.65 10.96
CA LYS A 5 2.99 -21.83 11.63
C LYS A 5 3.54 -21.53 13.03
N ARG A 6 4.05 -20.31 13.26
CA ARG A 6 4.53 -19.89 14.59
C ARG A 6 3.36 -19.71 15.55
N ILE A 7 2.26 -19.10 15.10
CA ILE A 7 1.04 -18.93 15.89
C ILE A 7 0.47 -20.30 16.25
N GLU A 8 0.30 -21.20 15.29
CA GLU A 8 -0.17 -22.57 15.52
C GLU A 8 0.68 -23.31 16.57
N LYS A 9 2.01 -23.23 16.46
CA LYS A 9 2.94 -23.84 17.41
C LYS A 9 2.80 -23.25 18.81
N ILE A 10 2.66 -21.93 18.92
CA ILE A 10 2.48 -21.26 20.21
C ILE A 10 1.16 -21.68 20.84
N THR A 11 0.06 -21.66 20.08
CA THR A 11 -1.25 -22.09 20.55
C THR A 11 -1.20 -23.52 21.08
N ALA A 12 -0.65 -24.47 20.30
CA ALA A 12 -0.51 -25.86 20.72
C ALA A 12 0.33 -26.01 22.01
N LYS A 13 1.46 -25.30 22.09
CA LYS A 13 2.33 -25.31 23.28
C LYS A 13 1.63 -24.78 24.53
N VAL A 14 0.83 -23.73 24.39
CA VAL A 14 0.12 -23.12 25.52
C VAL A 14 -1.05 -23.99 25.94
N THR A 15 -1.89 -24.45 25.00
CA THR A 15 -3.05 -25.31 25.34
C THR A 15 -2.64 -26.60 26.05
N ALA A 16 -1.50 -27.19 25.70
CA ALA A 16 -0.97 -28.39 26.37
C ALA A 16 -0.65 -28.19 27.86
N GLN A 17 -0.44 -26.95 28.32
CA GLN A 17 -0.14 -26.65 29.72
C GLN A 17 -1.40 -26.57 30.60
N PHE A 18 -2.59 -26.55 30.00
CA PHE A 18 -3.86 -26.35 30.72
C PHE A 18 -4.87 -27.47 30.38
N PRO A 19 -4.86 -28.59 31.14
CA PRO A 19 -5.78 -29.71 30.93
C PRO A 19 -7.26 -29.26 30.85
N GLY A 20 -8.00 -29.81 29.88
CA GLY A 20 -9.41 -29.43 29.62
C GLY A 20 -9.59 -28.22 28.69
N SER A 21 -8.52 -27.49 28.36
CA SER A 21 -8.58 -26.35 27.44
C SER A 21 -8.58 -26.78 25.97
N LYS A 22 -9.17 -25.94 25.10
CA LYS A 22 -9.12 -26.07 23.63
C LYS A 22 -8.66 -24.76 23.02
N GLY A 23 -7.83 -24.84 21.98
CA GLY A 23 -7.37 -23.69 21.18
C GLY A 23 -7.67 -23.93 19.71
N GLU A 24 -8.25 -22.94 19.03
CA GLU A 24 -8.52 -22.95 17.61
C GLU A 24 -7.79 -21.79 16.94
N VAL A 25 -7.10 -22.04 15.84
CA VAL A 25 -6.44 -21.00 15.03
C VAL A 25 -7.12 -20.94 13.67
N LYS A 26 -7.78 -19.82 13.38
CA LYS A 26 -8.36 -19.51 12.06
C LYS A 26 -7.50 -18.44 11.40
N ILE A 27 -6.97 -18.75 10.23
CA ILE A 27 -6.17 -17.82 9.44
C ILE A 27 -6.97 -17.46 8.19
N SER A 28 -7.32 -16.18 8.08
CA SER A 28 -7.89 -15.60 6.86
C SER A 28 -6.88 -14.65 6.22
N GLU A 29 -6.72 -14.78 4.91
CA GLU A 29 -5.91 -13.84 4.15
C GLU A 29 -6.69 -12.53 3.95
N SER A 30 -6.04 -11.39 4.20
CA SER A 30 -6.69 -10.07 4.08
C SER A 30 -6.28 -9.34 2.80
N TYR A 31 -4.99 -9.10 2.62
CA TYR A 31 -4.41 -8.50 1.42
C TYR A 31 -2.96 -8.96 1.23
N ARG A 32 -2.42 -8.73 0.03
CA ARG A 32 -1.06 -9.07 -0.35
C ARG A 32 -0.30 -7.81 -0.78
N ASN A 33 1.03 -7.90 -0.76
CA ASN A 33 1.88 -6.79 -1.19
C ASN A 33 1.72 -6.60 -2.71
N MET A 34 1.21 -5.44 -3.10
CA MET A 34 0.93 -5.09 -4.49
C MET A 34 2.17 -5.00 -5.38
N LYS A 35 3.37 -4.87 -4.79
CA LYS A 35 4.65 -4.84 -5.53
C LYS A 35 4.77 -6.04 -6.47
N VAL A 36 4.29 -7.22 -6.05
CA VAL A 36 4.31 -8.45 -6.88
C VAL A 36 3.54 -8.29 -8.20
N ILE A 37 2.48 -7.47 -8.19
CA ILE A 37 1.73 -7.13 -9.39
C ILE A 37 2.42 -6.00 -10.12
N LEU A 38 2.76 -4.90 -9.43
CA LEU A 38 3.38 -3.72 -10.04
C LEU A 38 4.69 -4.02 -10.78
N ASP A 39 5.50 -4.96 -10.29
CA ASP A 39 6.75 -5.38 -10.94
C ASP A 39 6.53 -5.98 -12.34
N LYS A 40 5.30 -6.43 -12.65
CA LYS A 40 4.92 -6.94 -13.97
C LYS A 40 4.52 -5.83 -14.94
N TYR A 41 4.32 -4.60 -14.46
CA TYR A 41 3.88 -3.44 -15.23
C TYR A 41 4.83 -2.25 -14.97
N PRO A 42 6.11 -2.35 -15.40
CA PRO A 42 7.13 -1.35 -15.07
C PRO A 42 6.76 0.07 -15.51
N ASP A 43 6.04 0.21 -16.62
CA ASP A 43 5.61 1.50 -17.16
C ASP A 43 4.69 2.27 -16.21
N VAL A 44 3.88 1.57 -15.39
CA VAL A 44 2.95 2.21 -14.44
C VAL A 44 3.72 3.01 -13.40
N LEU A 45 4.80 2.44 -12.84
CA LEU A 45 5.65 3.14 -11.88
C LEU A 45 6.56 4.16 -12.58
N ALA A 46 7.13 3.81 -13.74
CA ALA A 46 8.02 4.73 -14.47
C ALA A 46 7.31 6.03 -14.87
N LYS A 47 6.08 5.95 -15.41
CA LYS A 47 5.29 7.13 -15.79
C LYS A 47 4.85 7.94 -14.58
N ALA A 48 4.46 7.29 -13.47
CA ALA A 48 4.15 7.99 -12.23
C ALA A 48 5.35 8.79 -11.71
N GLU A 49 6.55 8.22 -11.75
CA GLU A 49 7.78 8.88 -11.29
C GLU A 49 8.20 10.02 -12.22
N GLN A 50 8.06 9.83 -13.52
CA GLN A 50 8.29 10.89 -14.50
C GLN A 50 7.29 12.05 -14.32
N ALA A 51 6.01 11.76 -14.06
CA ALA A 51 4.99 12.78 -13.80
C ALA A 51 5.31 13.63 -12.55
N VAL A 52 5.81 12.99 -11.48
CA VAL A 52 6.30 13.67 -10.27
C VAL A 52 7.49 14.56 -10.59
N ALA A 53 8.47 14.06 -11.35
CA ALA A 53 9.64 14.85 -11.74
C ALA A 53 9.27 16.05 -12.63
N MET A 54 8.31 15.90 -13.55
CA MET A 54 7.81 16.99 -14.40
C MET A 54 7.14 18.11 -13.59
N ALA A 55 6.57 17.82 -12.43
CA ALA A 55 6.02 18.82 -11.51
C ALA A 55 7.11 19.54 -10.68
N GLY A 56 8.39 19.27 -10.95
CA GLY A 56 9.53 19.85 -10.23
C GLY A 56 9.76 19.25 -8.84
N LEU A 57 9.18 18.07 -8.56
CA LEU A 57 9.31 17.39 -7.27
C LEU A 57 10.37 16.28 -7.33
N LYS A 58 10.99 16.00 -6.19
CA LYS A 58 11.83 14.82 -6.02
C LYS A 58 10.95 13.59 -5.86
N VAL A 59 11.25 12.54 -6.60
CA VAL A 59 10.58 11.24 -6.44
C VAL A 59 10.98 10.61 -5.10
N GLU A 60 9.99 10.29 -4.28
CA GLU A 60 10.19 9.54 -3.04
C GLU A 60 9.34 8.27 -3.03
N ARG A 61 10.00 7.12 -2.83
CA ARG A 61 9.33 5.82 -2.70
C ARG A 61 9.28 5.44 -1.22
N ALA A 62 8.07 5.25 -0.70
CA ALA A 62 7.85 4.77 0.66
C ALA A 62 7.07 3.46 0.66
N SER A 63 7.39 2.56 1.58
CA SER A 63 6.62 1.33 1.79
C SER A 63 5.35 1.63 2.59
N ILE A 64 4.21 1.14 2.14
CA ILE A 64 2.96 1.21 2.90
C ILE A 64 2.97 0.09 3.96
N ARG A 65 2.87 0.47 5.24
CA ARG A 65 2.82 -0.47 6.38
C ARG A 65 1.39 -0.86 6.72
N GLY A 66 0.63 -1.28 5.70
CA GLY A 66 -0.79 -1.57 5.78
C GLY A 66 -1.33 -2.04 4.43
N GLY A 67 -2.67 -2.09 4.31
CA GLY A 67 -3.36 -2.37 3.06
C GLY A 67 -3.95 -1.10 2.47
N THR A 68 -4.11 -1.08 1.15
CA THR A 68 -4.85 -0.05 0.42
C THR A 68 -5.81 -0.71 -0.55
N ASP A 69 -6.79 0.04 -1.04
CA ASP A 69 -7.64 -0.42 -2.13
C ASP A 69 -6.81 -0.70 -3.39
N GLY A 70 -5.79 0.12 -3.67
CA GLY A 70 -4.83 -0.13 -4.75
C GLY A 70 -4.15 -1.51 -4.64
N ALA A 71 -3.88 -1.98 -3.42
CA ALA A 71 -3.34 -3.32 -3.22
C ALA A 71 -4.35 -4.42 -3.57
N ARG A 72 -5.64 -4.26 -3.25
CA ARG A 72 -6.67 -5.20 -3.66
C ARG A 72 -6.92 -5.14 -5.17
N LEU A 73 -7.11 -3.96 -5.72
CA LEU A 73 -7.34 -3.71 -7.15
C LEU A 73 -6.22 -4.30 -8.02
N SER A 74 -4.96 -4.18 -7.57
CA SER A 74 -3.83 -4.78 -8.26
C SER A 74 -3.99 -6.30 -8.40
N PHE A 75 -4.42 -7.00 -7.34
CA PHE A 75 -4.69 -8.44 -7.42
C PHE A 75 -5.98 -8.79 -8.16
N MET A 76 -6.87 -7.82 -8.40
CA MET A 76 -8.05 -7.94 -9.25
C MET A 76 -7.77 -7.66 -10.73
N GLY A 77 -6.50 -7.40 -11.09
CA GLY A 77 -6.10 -7.16 -12.49
C GLY A 77 -5.96 -5.68 -12.87
N LEU A 78 -6.05 -4.76 -11.91
CA LEU A 78 -5.86 -3.32 -12.13
C LEU A 78 -4.65 -2.80 -11.33
N PRO A 79 -3.43 -2.79 -11.91
CA PRO A 79 -2.22 -2.31 -11.25
C PRO A 79 -2.37 -0.86 -10.79
N THR A 80 -2.42 -0.65 -9.48
CA THR A 80 -2.81 0.64 -8.90
C THR A 80 -1.82 1.07 -7.81
N PRO A 81 -0.74 1.78 -8.16
CA PRO A 81 0.13 2.40 -7.16
C PRO A 81 -0.60 3.56 -6.46
N ASN A 82 -0.03 4.04 -5.35
CA ASN A 82 -0.56 5.21 -4.64
C ASN A 82 0.31 6.44 -4.93
N LEU A 83 -0.32 7.57 -5.22
CA LEU A 83 0.34 8.88 -5.31
C LEU A 83 0.13 9.66 -4.01
N PHE A 84 0.96 10.68 -3.79
CA PHE A 84 0.78 11.59 -2.66
C PHE A 84 -0.43 12.51 -2.88
N THR A 85 -0.95 13.07 -1.79
CA THR A 85 -2.01 14.08 -1.81
C THR A 85 -1.58 15.43 -1.26
N GLY A 86 -0.48 15.46 -0.49
CA GLY A 86 -0.07 16.62 0.33
C GLY A 86 -0.59 16.58 1.76
N GLY A 87 -1.46 15.64 2.10
CA GLY A 87 -2.04 15.54 3.44
C GLY A 87 -1.05 15.02 4.48
N HIS A 88 -1.18 15.53 5.70
CA HIS A 88 -0.37 15.15 6.86
C HIS A 88 -1.24 14.76 8.05
N ASN A 89 -0.69 13.92 8.94
CA ASN A 89 -1.31 13.51 10.21
C ASN A 89 -2.73 12.93 10.06
N PHE A 90 -2.95 12.10 9.03
CA PHE A 90 -4.22 11.42 8.80
C PHE A 90 -4.79 10.76 10.06
N HIS A 91 -6.11 10.81 10.23
CA HIS A 91 -6.84 10.25 11.37
C HIS A 91 -6.52 10.92 12.72
N SER A 92 -6.18 12.21 12.69
CA SER A 92 -5.90 13.02 13.87
C SER A 92 -6.72 14.30 13.86
N LYS A 93 -6.94 14.89 15.04
CA LYS A 93 -7.40 16.28 15.14
C LYS A 93 -6.38 17.29 14.60
N GLN A 94 -5.15 16.85 14.40
CA GLN A 94 -4.05 17.61 13.81
C GLN A 94 -3.87 17.30 12.31
N GLU A 95 -4.84 16.69 11.66
CA GLU A 95 -4.83 16.45 10.21
C GLU A 95 -4.90 17.78 9.46
N TRP A 96 -4.01 17.97 8.47
CA TRP A 96 -3.93 19.21 7.69
C TRP A 96 -3.31 18.99 6.32
N ILE A 97 -3.45 19.99 5.45
CA ILE A 97 -2.90 20.00 4.09
C ILE A 97 -2.62 21.43 3.65
N ALA A 98 -1.51 21.68 2.93
CA ALA A 98 -1.24 22.97 2.30
C ALA A 98 -1.85 23.04 0.89
N LEU A 99 -2.26 24.25 0.48
CA LEU A 99 -2.86 24.46 -0.84
C LEU A 99 -1.84 24.18 -1.96
N GLU A 100 -0.58 24.54 -1.73
CA GLU A 100 0.52 24.33 -2.66
C GLU A 100 0.76 22.83 -2.92
N ASP A 101 0.63 21.99 -1.89
CA ASP A 101 0.76 20.55 -2.05
C ASP A 101 -0.40 19.95 -2.85
N MET A 102 -1.63 20.47 -2.65
CA MET A 102 -2.80 20.07 -3.46
C MET A 102 -2.64 20.46 -4.92
N GLN A 103 -2.10 21.66 -5.19
CA GLN A 103 -1.79 22.13 -6.54
C GLN A 103 -0.77 21.20 -7.20
N LYS A 104 0.28 20.81 -6.46
CA LYS A 104 1.29 19.88 -6.96
C LYS A 104 0.75 18.48 -7.21
N ALA A 105 -0.11 17.95 -6.34
CA ALA A 105 -0.77 16.67 -6.58
C ALA A 105 -1.62 16.71 -7.87
N SER A 106 -2.34 17.81 -8.10
CA SER A 106 -3.14 18.01 -9.32
C SER A 106 -2.25 18.11 -10.57
N GLU A 107 -1.14 18.85 -10.49
CA GLU A 107 -0.15 18.98 -11.57
C GLU A 107 0.43 17.61 -11.96
N VAL A 108 0.76 16.77 -10.97
CA VAL A 108 1.26 15.40 -11.21
C VAL A 108 0.23 14.55 -11.92
N ILE A 109 -1.06 14.63 -11.55
CA ILE A 109 -2.13 13.90 -12.26
C ILE A 109 -2.22 14.35 -13.73
N VAL A 110 -2.14 15.66 -13.99
CA VAL A 110 -2.16 16.19 -15.36
C VAL A 110 -0.96 15.73 -16.18
N ASN A 111 0.25 15.76 -15.59
CA ASN A 111 1.45 15.25 -16.25
C ASN A 111 1.35 13.75 -16.54
N LEU A 112 0.80 12.97 -15.60
CA LEU A 112 0.59 11.55 -15.80
C LEU A 112 -0.37 11.27 -16.96
N MET A 113 -1.48 12.02 -17.06
CA MET A 113 -2.41 11.90 -18.20
C MET A 113 -1.73 12.21 -19.54
N LYS A 114 -0.87 13.24 -19.60
CA LYS A 114 -0.11 13.56 -20.82
C LYS A 114 0.84 12.41 -21.22
N LEU A 115 1.59 11.87 -20.28
CA LEU A 115 2.52 10.75 -20.51
C LEU A 115 1.83 9.46 -20.98
N TRP A 116 0.55 9.27 -20.68
CA TRP A 116 -0.23 8.14 -21.18
C TRP A 116 -0.90 8.39 -22.53
N ALA A 117 -1.00 9.65 -22.97
CA ALA A 117 -1.59 10.04 -24.24
C ALA A 117 -0.57 10.15 -25.38
N GLU A 118 0.73 10.19 -25.07
CA GLU A 118 1.85 10.07 -26.01
C GLU A 118 2.02 8.63 -26.52
#